data_AF-A0A5M8P821-F1
#
_entry.id   AF-A0A5M8P821-F1
#
_cell.length_a   1.000
_cell.length_b   1.000
_cell.length_c   1.000
_cell.angle_alpha   90.00
_cell.angle_beta   90.00
_cell.angle_gamma   90.00
#
_symmetry.space_group_name_H-M   'P 1'
#
loop_
_entity.id
_entity.type
_entity.pdbx_description
1 polymer ?
#
loop_
_entity_poly.entity_id
_entity_poly.type
_entity_poly.pdbx_seq_one_letter_code
_entity_poly.pdbx_strand_id
1 'polypeptide(L)'
;MVGLEYSSQNWHDKIKKCAGKFFYEAANLSAYEVKLRLNSANLREAFFQAVSNSSWANYGYLVAAEIDDKIDPELRLLSNLHGIGIILLDTENPTESQYIIESAERDIDWDTVDRIAKENADFMDYIICVKETIANGRIKKADWYIPPQAD
;
A
#
# COMPACT_ATOMS: atom_id res chain seq x y z
N MET A 1 -4.92 4.37 4.16
CA MET A 1 -4.63 4.90 2.81
C MET A 1 -4.27 3.73 1.90
N VAL A 2 -4.57 3.78 0.60
CA VAL A 2 -4.35 2.65 -0.33
C VAL A 2 -3.66 3.16 -1.60
N GLY A 3 -2.61 2.46 -2.05
CA GLY A 3 -1.83 2.75 -3.24
C GLY A 3 -1.89 1.61 -4.26
N LEU A 4 -1.75 1.98 -5.53
CA LEU A 4 -1.67 1.06 -6.66
C LEU A 4 -0.31 1.26 -7.34
N GLU A 5 0.48 0.20 -7.42
CA GLU A 5 1.71 0.17 -8.19
C GLU A 5 1.52 -0.64 -9.47
N TYR A 6 2.04 -0.13 -10.59
CA TYR A 6 1.82 -0.71 -11.90
C TYR A 6 3.12 -0.83 -12.71
N SER A 7 3.70 -2.03 -12.77
CA SER A 7 5.05 -2.25 -13.33
C SER A 7 5.12 -2.16 -14.86
N SER A 8 3.99 -2.16 -15.57
CA SER A 8 3.93 -2.13 -17.05
C SER A 8 3.44 -0.80 -17.64
N GLN A 9 3.53 0.29 -16.86
CA GLN A 9 3.04 1.61 -17.27
C GLN A 9 3.66 2.07 -18.62
N ASN A 10 4.94 1.76 -18.81
CA ASN A 10 5.74 2.17 -19.98
C ASN A 10 5.70 1.18 -21.15
N TRP A 11 4.88 0.13 -21.08
CA TRP A 11 4.81 -0.84 -22.17
C TRP A 11 4.09 -0.27 -23.41
N HIS A 12 4.51 -0.72 -24.59
CA HIS A 12 3.89 -0.33 -25.85
C HIS A 12 2.43 -0.82 -25.94
N ASP A 13 1.50 0.02 -26.43
CA ASP A 13 0.04 -0.26 -26.45
C ASP A 13 -0.33 -1.60 -27.11
N LYS A 14 0.40 -2.00 -28.15
CA LYS A 14 0.19 -3.31 -28.80
C LYS A 14 0.56 -4.49 -27.87
N ILE A 15 1.63 -4.36 -27.10
CA ILE A 15 2.07 -5.38 -26.13
C ILE A 15 1.09 -5.47 -24.96
N LYS A 16 0.60 -4.32 -24.47
CA LYS A 16 -0.45 -4.26 -23.44
C LYS A 16 -1.71 -5.03 -23.86
N LYS A 17 -2.18 -4.85 -25.10
CA LYS A 17 -3.34 -5.56 -25.65
C LYS A 17 -3.10 -7.07 -25.82
N CYS A 18 -1.88 -7.48 -26.18
CA CYS A 18 -1.51 -8.89 -26.30
C CYS A 18 -1.43 -9.59 -24.93
N ALA A 19 -0.98 -8.87 -23.89
CA ALA A 19 -0.82 -9.41 -22.54
C ALA A 19 -2.16 -9.78 -21.88
N GLY A 20 -3.25 -9.07 -22.20
CA GLY A 20 -4.64 -9.47 -21.92
C GLY A 20 -4.95 -9.88 -20.47
N LYS A 21 -4.69 -11.14 -20.12
CA LYS A 21 -4.85 -11.70 -18.75
C LYS A 21 -3.64 -11.43 -17.83
N PHE A 22 -2.42 -11.38 -18.35
CA PHE A 22 -1.19 -11.05 -17.59
C PHE A 22 -1.19 -9.61 -17.04
N PHE A 23 -2.17 -8.82 -17.45
CA PHE A 23 -2.33 -7.43 -17.09
C PHE A 23 -2.85 -7.23 -15.66
N TYR A 24 -3.63 -8.19 -15.15
CA TYR A 24 -4.10 -8.20 -13.75
C TYR A 24 -3.01 -8.65 -12.77
N GLU A 25 -2.11 -9.51 -13.20
CA GLU A 25 -0.97 -10.02 -12.41
C GLU A 25 0.18 -8.99 -12.31
N ALA A 26 0.14 -7.91 -13.09
CA ALA A 26 1.17 -6.87 -13.13
C ALA A 26 0.86 -5.65 -12.25
N ALA A 27 -0.22 -5.71 -11.47
CA ALA A 27 -0.69 -4.64 -10.60
C ALA A 27 -0.64 -5.10 -9.15
N ASN A 28 0.13 -4.37 -8.33
CA ASN A 28 0.24 -4.64 -6.90
C ASN A 28 -0.49 -3.56 -6.12
N LEU A 29 -1.28 -3.98 -5.13
CA LEU A 29 -1.93 -3.10 -4.18
C LEU A 29 -1.13 -3.01 -2.89
N SER A 30 -0.99 -1.78 -2.41
CA SER A 30 -0.34 -1.50 -1.13
C SER A 30 -1.31 -0.77 -0.22
N ALA A 31 -1.40 -1.17 1.04
CA ALA A 31 -2.23 -0.53 2.04
C ALA A 31 -1.37 0.01 3.19
N TYR A 32 -1.68 1.23 3.64
CA TYR A 32 -0.86 2.01 4.57
C TYR A 32 -1.69 2.46 5.77
N GLU A 33 -1.22 2.12 6.96
CA GLU A 33 -1.65 2.66 8.24
C GLU A 33 -0.63 3.72 8.67
N VAL A 34 -1.04 4.99 8.76
CA VAL A 34 -0.11 6.12 9.00
C VAL A 34 -0.26 6.63 10.42
N LYS A 35 0.85 6.80 11.13
CA LYS A 35 0.93 7.35 12.49
C LYS A 35 1.87 8.56 12.52
N LEU A 36 1.67 9.46 13.48
CA LEU A 36 2.62 10.56 13.71
C LEU A 36 3.92 10.03 14.31
N ARG A 37 3.83 9.21 15.37
CA ARG A 37 4.98 8.70 16.10
C ARG A 37 4.77 7.29 16.62
N LEU A 38 5.81 6.47 16.59
CA LEU A 38 5.87 5.15 17.22
C LEU A 38 6.85 5.16 18.41
N ASN A 39 6.40 4.64 19.54
CA ASN A 39 7.18 4.44 20.75
C ASN A 39 6.65 3.23 21.54
N SER A 40 7.27 2.90 22.66
CA SER A 40 6.92 1.72 23.46
C SER A 40 5.50 1.74 24.01
N ALA A 41 4.86 2.91 24.13
CA ALA A 41 3.50 3.02 24.64
C ALA A 41 2.44 2.66 23.59
N ASN A 42 2.72 2.86 22.30
CA ASN A 42 1.73 2.71 21.24
C ASN A 42 2.08 1.69 20.15
N LEU A 43 3.31 1.15 20.15
CA LEU A 43 3.80 0.26 19.09
C LEU A 43 2.82 -0.87 18.79
N ARG A 44 2.44 -1.67 19.80
CA ARG A 44 1.59 -2.85 19.58
C ARG A 44 0.23 -2.47 19.03
N GLU A 45 -0.41 -1.46 19.61
CA GLU A 45 -1.73 -1.01 19.16
C GLU A 45 -1.67 -0.54 17.70
N ALA A 46 -0.73 0.34 17.37
CA ALA A 46 -0.55 0.83 16.01
C ALA A 46 -0.22 -0.29 15.02
N PHE A 47 0.62 -1.24 15.43
CA PHE A 47 0.98 -2.38 14.61
C PHE A 47 -0.21 -3.29 14.33
N PHE A 48 -1.02 -3.62 15.34
CA PHE A 48 -2.20 -4.46 15.12
C PHE A 48 -3.33 -3.74 14.37
N GLN A 49 -3.41 -2.42 14.46
CA GLN A 49 -4.24 -1.61 13.56
C GLN A 49 -3.77 -1.76 12.10
N ALA A 50 -2.46 -1.69 11.85
CA ALA A 50 -1.90 -1.91 10.51
C ALA A 50 -2.18 -3.34 10.01
N VAL A 51 -2.06 -4.36 10.86
CA VAL A 51 -2.44 -5.72 10.52
C VAL A 51 -3.92 -5.79 10.11
N SER A 52 -4.82 -5.21 10.91
CA SER A 52 -6.26 -5.23 10.62
C SER A 52 -6.64 -4.47 9.35
N ASN A 53 -5.99 -3.33 9.09
CA ASN A 53 -6.40 -2.40 8.05
C ASN A 53 -5.69 -2.61 6.71
N SER A 54 -4.50 -3.23 6.74
CA SER A 54 -3.62 -3.30 5.57
C SER A 54 -3.31 -4.73 5.13
N SER A 55 -3.69 -5.75 5.89
CA SER A 55 -3.31 -7.12 5.54
C SER A 55 -4.02 -7.73 4.34
N TRP A 56 -5.03 -7.06 3.83
CA TRP A 56 -5.79 -7.52 2.66
C TRP A 56 -5.08 -7.24 1.34
N ALA A 57 -4.11 -6.31 1.31
CA ALA A 57 -3.39 -5.90 0.10
C ALA A 57 -2.13 -6.74 -0.13
N ASN A 58 -1.53 -6.66 -1.32
CA ASN A 58 -0.28 -7.39 -1.62
C ASN A 58 0.86 -6.97 -0.69
N TYR A 59 0.90 -5.69 -0.33
CA TYR A 59 1.86 -5.14 0.61
C TYR A 59 1.15 -4.31 1.68
N GLY A 60 1.39 -4.61 2.94
CA GLY A 60 0.82 -3.89 4.08
C GLY A 60 1.90 -3.14 4.84
N TYR A 61 1.72 -1.85 5.06
CA TYR A 61 2.70 -0.99 5.71
C TYR A 61 2.15 -0.27 6.94
N LEU A 62 2.97 -0.21 8.00
CA LEU A 62 2.86 0.77 9.06
C LEU A 62 3.86 1.90 8.78
N VAL A 63 3.34 3.11 8.64
CA VAL A 63 4.10 4.31 8.28
C VAL A 63 4.13 5.25 9.47
N ALA A 64 5.29 5.83 9.80
CA ALA A 64 5.39 6.83 10.85
C ALA A 64 6.38 7.93 10.51
N ALA A 65 6.09 9.17 10.92
CA ALA A 65 7.02 10.30 10.76
C ALA A 65 8.17 10.24 11.78
N GLU A 66 7.91 9.67 12.96
CA GLU A 66 8.93 9.48 14.00
C GLU A 66 8.88 8.05 14.56
N ILE A 67 10.03 7.40 14.71
CA ILE A 67 10.16 6.06 15.30
C ILE A 67 11.25 6.11 16.38
N ASP A 68 10.90 5.73 17.62
CA ASP A 68 11.87 5.68 18.72
C ASP A 68 12.80 4.45 18.59
N ASP A 69 14.12 4.66 18.52
CA ASP A 69 15.13 3.61 18.29
C ASP A 69 15.00 2.41 19.25
N LYS A 70 14.52 2.66 20.47
CA LYS A 70 14.37 1.63 21.52
C LYS A 70 13.37 0.53 21.15
N ILE A 71 12.49 0.76 20.18
CA ILE A 71 11.46 -0.20 19.79
C ILE A 71 11.87 -1.09 18.61
N ASP A 72 13.00 -0.84 17.95
CA ASP A 72 13.44 -1.57 16.75
C ASP A 72 13.42 -3.11 16.93
N PRO A 73 13.88 -3.69 18.05
CA PRO A 73 13.83 -5.14 18.23
C PRO A 73 12.41 -5.72 18.22
N GLU A 74 11.47 -5.02 18.87
CA GLU A 74 10.07 -5.45 18.93
C GLU A 74 9.35 -5.20 17.61
N LEU A 75 9.63 -4.08 16.96
CA LEU A 75 9.09 -3.72 15.65
C LEU A 75 9.48 -4.77 14.59
N ARG A 76 10.75 -5.20 14.58
CA ARG A 76 11.23 -6.29 13.71
C ARG A 76 10.58 -7.63 14.03
N LEU A 77 10.41 -7.95 15.31
CA LEU A 77 9.72 -9.19 15.71
C LEU A 77 8.29 -9.22 15.19
N LEU A 78 7.53 -8.14 15.41
CA LEU A 78 6.15 -8.02 14.94
C LEU A 78 6.06 -8.07 13.41
N SER A 79 6.94 -7.35 12.71
CA SER A 79 7.03 -7.37 11.25
C SER A 79 7.29 -8.77 10.71
N ASN A 80 8.26 -9.50 11.28
CA ASN A 80 8.56 -10.88 10.87
C ASN A 80 7.40 -11.86 11.11
N LEU A 81 6.61 -11.65 12.16
CA LEU A 81 5.48 -12.53 12.50
C LEU A 81 4.23 -12.28 11.64
N HIS A 82 4.02 -11.03 11.21
CA HIS A 82 2.76 -10.61 10.59
C HIS A 82 2.91 -10.05 9.17
N GLY A 83 4.15 -9.91 8.68
CA GLY A 83 4.46 -9.48 7.31
C GLY A 83 4.19 -8.00 7.01
N ILE A 84 3.95 -7.16 8.02
CA ILE A 84 3.74 -5.72 7.83
C ILE A 84 5.11 -5.03 7.70
N GLY A 85 5.31 -4.33 6.59
CA GLY A 85 6.50 -3.51 6.36
C GLY A 85 6.45 -2.20 7.14
N ILE A 86 7.60 -1.56 7.32
CA ILE A 86 7.75 -0.33 8.08
C ILE A 86 8.37 0.75 7.20
N ILE A 87 7.71 1.90 7.13
CA ILE A 87 8.20 3.08 6.42
C ILE A 87 8.38 4.23 7.42
N LEU A 88 9.59 4.79 7.45
CA LEU A 88 9.85 6.08 8.07
C LEU A 88 9.52 7.17 7.04
N LEU A 89 8.44 7.90 7.29
CA LEU A 89 7.93 8.95 6.41
C LEU A 89 8.83 10.17 6.46
N ASP A 90 9.30 10.60 5.30
CA ASP A 90 9.80 11.95 5.13
C ASP A 90 8.58 12.88 4.93
N THR A 91 8.34 13.76 5.89
CA THR A 91 7.16 14.65 5.88
C THR A 91 7.29 15.80 4.88
N GLU A 92 8.52 16.15 4.48
CA GLU A 92 8.78 17.18 3.49
C GLU A 92 8.74 16.59 2.07
N ASN A 93 9.36 15.43 1.89
CA ASN A 93 9.44 14.72 0.62
C ASN A 93 8.95 13.27 0.73
N PRO A 94 7.62 13.00 0.67
CA PRO A 94 7.08 11.65 0.86
C PRO A 94 7.66 10.58 -0.07
N THR A 95 8.13 10.96 -1.27
CA THR A 95 8.80 10.06 -2.22
C THR A 95 10.19 9.61 -1.79
N GLU A 96 10.83 10.33 -0.87
CA GLU A 96 12.15 10.01 -0.29
C GLU A 96 12.04 9.26 1.04
N SER A 97 10.82 8.86 1.43
CA SER A 97 10.58 8.06 2.64
C SER A 97 11.38 6.76 2.64
N GLN A 98 11.87 6.38 3.82
CA GLN A 98 12.75 5.24 3.98
C GLN A 98 11.98 3.96 4.33
N TYR A 99 12.20 2.89 3.57
CA TYR A 99 11.77 1.53 3.93
C TYR A 99 12.72 0.95 4.98
N ILE A 100 12.26 0.86 6.24
CA ILE A 100 13.04 0.30 7.35
C ILE A 100 12.95 -1.23 7.35
N ILE A 101 11.76 -1.76 7.01
CA ILE A 101 11.50 -3.18 6.83
C ILE A 101 10.55 -3.35 5.64
N GLU A 102 10.91 -4.22 4.71
CA GLU A 102 10.04 -4.57 3.58
C GLU A 102 8.81 -5.34 4.04
N SER A 103 7.67 -5.12 3.38
CA SER A 103 6.47 -5.92 3.64
C SER A 103 6.61 -7.31 3.00
N ALA A 104 6.04 -8.32 3.65
CA ALA A 104 5.89 -9.63 3.02
C ALA A 104 4.77 -9.57 1.96
N GLU A 105 5.12 -9.96 0.74
CA GLU A 105 4.17 -10.11 -0.37
C GLU A 105 3.14 -11.19 -0.05
N ARG A 106 1.89 -10.93 -0.40
CA ARG A 106 0.75 -11.83 -0.21
C ARG A 106 -0.28 -11.66 -1.32
N ASP A 107 -1.20 -12.61 -1.41
CA ASP A 107 -2.38 -12.49 -2.27
C ASP A 107 -3.39 -11.51 -1.67
N ILE A 108 -4.19 -10.89 -2.55
CA ILE A 108 -5.29 -10.00 -2.11
C ILE A 108 -6.36 -10.84 -1.39
N ASP A 109 -6.70 -10.46 -0.16
CA ASP A 109 -7.83 -11.03 0.57
C ASP A 109 -9.14 -10.36 0.14
N TRP A 110 -9.78 -10.96 -0.86
CA TRP A 110 -11.03 -10.46 -1.43
C TRP A 110 -12.21 -10.46 -0.46
N ASP A 111 -12.22 -11.36 0.54
CA ASP A 111 -13.28 -11.39 1.55
C ASP A 111 -13.18 -10.15 2.46
N THR A 112 -11.96 -9.77 2.84
CA THR A 112 -11.73 -8.53 3.58
C THR A 112 -12.02 -7.29 2.72
N VAL A 113 -11.66 -7.30 1.43
CA VAL A 113 -11.99 -6.20 0.49
C VAL A 113 -13.50 -5.99 0.40
N ASP A 114 -14.28 -7.06 0.18
CA ASP A 114 -15.75 -6.99 0.08
C ASP A 114 -16.37 -6.45 1.37
N ARG A 115 -15.86 -6.87 2.54
CA ARG A 115 -16.30 -6.35 3.83
C ARG A 115 -16.04 -4.85 3.96
N ILE A 116 -14.82 -4.38 3.67
CA ILE A 116 -14.46 -2.95 3.77
C ILE A 116 -15.30 -2.14 2.77
N ALA A 117 -15.52 -2.64 1.57
CA ALA A 117 -16.28 -1.94 0.53
C ALA A 117 -17.77 -1.78 0.88
N LYS A 118 -18.35 -2.69 1.68
CA LYS A 118 -19.72 -2.56 2.21
C LYS A 118 -19.82 -1.53 3.33
N GLU A 119 -18.74 -1.33 4.09
CA GLU A 119 -18.68 -0.40 5.21
C GLU A 119 -18.27 1.02 4.78
N ASN A 120 -17.51 1.15 3.69
CA ASN A 120 -16.94 2.41 3.23
C ASN A 120 -17.13 2.62 1.72
N ALA A 121 -18.03 3.55 1.36
CA ALA A 121 -18.35 3.86 -0.03
C ALA A 121 -17.15 4.40 -0.82
N ASP A 122 -16.29 5.22 -0.20
CA ASP A 122 -15.09 5.77 -0.86
C ASP A 122 -14.10 4.64 -1.22
N PHE A 123 -14.05 3.58 -0.41
CA PHE A 123 -13.22 2.41 -0.71
C PHE A 123 -13.78 1.60 -1.88
N MET A 124 -15.11 1.48 -2.00
CA MET A 124 -15.74 0.86 -3.16
C MET A 124 -15.38 1.62 -4.45
N ASP A 125 -15.49 2.95 -4.43
CA ASP A 125 -15.13 3.80 -5.58
C ASP A 125 -13.66 3.65 -5.97
N TYR A 126 -12.76 3.56 -4.97
CA TYR A 126 -11.35 3.26 -5.17
C TYR A 126 -11.13 1.92 -5.90
N ILE A 127 -11.75 0.83 -5.44
CA ILE A 127 -11.59 -0.50 -6.04
C ILE A 127 -12.14 -0.53 -7.48
N ILE A 128 -13.23 0.19 -7.75
CA ILE A 128 -13.77 0.36 -9.11
C ILE A 128 -12.74 1.10 -9.98
N CYS A 129 -12.13 2.18 -9.47
CA CYS A 129 -11.10 2.93 -10.19
C CYS A 129 -9.85 2.08 -10.50
N VAL A 130 -9.40 1.26 -9.54
CA VAL A 130 -8.31 0.28 -9.75
C VAL A 130 -8.67 -0.66 -10.90
N LYS A 131 -9.87 -1.27 -10.86
CA LYS A 131 -10.34 -2.18 -11.89
C LYS A 131 -10.36 -1.50 -13.27
N GLU A 132 -10.89 -0.28 -13.37
CA GLU A 132 -10.91 0.45 -14.64
C GLU A 132 -9.51 0.78 -15.15
N THR A 133 -8.60 1.14 -14.26
CA THR A 133 -7.21 1.48 -14.59
C THR A 133 -6.49 0.25 -15.16
N ILE A 134 -6.66 -0.91 -14.52
CA ILE A 134 -6.11 -2.20 -14.99
C ILE A 134 -6.76 -2.60 -16.32
N ALA A 135 -8.09 -2.55 -16.44
CA ALA A 135 -8.79 -2.98 -17.66
C ALA A 135 -8.43 -2.13 -18.89
N ASN A 136 -8.19 -0.83 -18.70
CA ASN A 136 -7.91 0.10 -19.79
C ASN A 136 -6.41 0.29 -20.07
N GLY A 137 -5.53 -0.16 -19.17
CA GLY A 137 -4.07 0.02 -19.28
C GLY A 137 -3.60 1.46 -19.31
N ARG A 138 -4.43 2.37 -18.79
CA ARG A 138 -4.20 3.81 -18.76
C ARG A 138 -4.61 4.34 -17.40
N ILE A 139 -3.69 5.01 -16.73
CA ILE A 139 -4.00 5.81 -15.54
C ILE A 139 -4.68 7.08 -16.03
N LYS A 140 -5.97 7.24 -15.72
CA LYS A 140 -6.66 8.52 -15.89
C LYS A 140 -6.21 9.44 -14.75
N LYS A 141 -5.33 10.40 -15.03
CA LYS A 141 -4.75 11.29 -14.01
C LYS A 141 -5.80 12.03 -13.16
N ALA A 142 -7.01 12.25 -13.67
CA ALA A 142 -8.10 12.89 -12.93
C ALA A 142 -8.67 12.01 -11.80
N ASP A 143 -8.51 10.70 -11.91
CA ASP A 143 -9.11 9.73 -10.97
C ASP A 143 -8.14 9.36 -9.83
N TRP A 144 -6.93 9.93 -9.85
CA TRP A 144 -5.84 9.59 -8.95
C TRP A 144 -5.13 10.85 -8.45
N TYR A 145 -4.84 10.91 -7.15
CA TYR A 145 -3.87 11.87 -6.65
C TYR A 145 -2.48 11.47 -7.14
N ILE A 146 -1.83 12.34 -7.92
CA ILE A 146 -0.47 12.14 -8.40
C ILE A 146 0.43 13.10 -7.63
N PRO A 147 1.37 12.60 -6.80
CA PRO A 147 2.30 13.47 -6.11
C PRO A 147 3.13 14.28 -7.13
N PRO A 148 3.54 15.52 -6.79
CA PRO A 148 4.45 16.29 -7.62
C PRO A 148 5.72 15.48 -7.89
N GLN A 149 6.22 15.50 -9.13
CA GLN A 149 7.52 14.92 -9.43
C GLN A 149 8.59 15.85 -8.84
N ALA A 150 9.55 15.30 -8.09
CA ALA A 150 10.72 16.06 -7.66
C ALA A 150 11.56 16.45 -8.89
N ASP A 151 11.99 17.72 -8.94
CA ASP A 151 12.81 18.30 -10.01
C ASP A 151 14.24 17.72 -10.06
#